data_AF-A0A8J8TPX1-F1
#
_entry.id   AF-A0A8J8TPX1-F1
#
_cell.length_a   1.000
_cell.length_b   1.000
_cell.length_c   1.000
_cell.angle_alpha   90.00
_cell.angle_beta   90.00
_cell.angle_gamma   90.00
#
_symmetry.space_group_name_H-M   'P 1'
#
loop_
_entity.id
_entity.type
_entity.pdbx_description
1 polymer ?
#
loop_
_entity_poly.entity_id
_entity_poly.type
_entity_poly.pdbx_seq_one_letter_code
_entity_poly.pdbx_strand_id
1 'polypeptide(L)'
;MSEPDRNSDARTNVAIACQGGGSHTAFTGGVLKRLLREWPDEYELVGISGTSGGAFNALTAWYGLVTADEARAIELLDTLWQDLSATDVADRFVNDWITGLSRLESSGLPIPRVSPYQAPGSDLGKDRIRDALEQHIEFEEIPDLCTRDAPKLVVGTVDVNAGVFETFVDEAVTPKAVLASAAVPTLFEAVEIDGHLHWDGLFSQNPPIDDLMSIDADRKPDELWVIQINPQETEGEPTSLEEIADRRNELAGNISLNQELNVIKRVNEWIDAGHLPESDFAKTAVRRITMDETYHCSTKVDRSPSFIRELMSLGETRAASFLEAGPPDETEYTAPEPHHTPPTG
;
A
#
# COMPACT_ATOMS: atom_id res chain seq x y z
N MET A 1 13.78 -13.68 -41.34
CA MET A 1 14.50 -12.62 -40.63
C MET A 1 14.13 -12.80 -39.19
N SER A 2 15.05 -13.36 -38.40
CA SER A 2 14.92 -13.50 -36.96
C SER A 2 14.95 -12.11 -36.34
N GLU A 3 13.97 -11.81 -35.50
CA GLU A 3 13.96 -10.63 -34.63
C GLU A 3 15.23 -10.62 -33.77
N PRO A 4 15.78 -9.45 -33.44
CA PRO A 4 16.90 -9.38 -32.52
C PRO A 4 16.42 -9.84 -31.15
N ASP A 5 17.10 -10.86 -30.62
CA ASP A 5 17.02 -11.33 -29.24
C ASP A 5 16.96 -10.11 -28.30
N ARG A 6 15.93 -10.01 -27.46
CA ARG A 6 15.92 -9.04 -26.35
C ARG A 6 17.18 -9.32 -25.55
N ASN A 7 18.04 -8.31 -25.46
CA ASN A 7 19.37 -8.37 -24.88
C ASN A 7 19.39 -9.19 -23.57
N SER A 8 20.19 -10.27 -23.51
CA SER A 8 20.30 -11.16 -22.34
C SER A 8 20.89 -10.50 -21.08
N ASP A 9 21.15 -9.19 -21.14
CA ASP A 9 21.65 -8.32 -20.06
C ASP A 9 20.57 -7.34 -19.54
N ALA A 10 19.35 -7.33 -20.09
CA ALA A 10 18.28 -6.44 -19.62
C ALA A 10 17.64 -7.01 -18.34
N ARG A 11 17.63 -6.21 -17.26
CA ARG A 11 16.90 -6.53 -16.03
C ARG A 11 15.39 -6.48 -16.28
N THR A 12 14.65 -7.27 -15.52
CA THR A 12 13.19 -7.24 -15.47
C THR A 12 12.74 -6.04 -14.63
N ASN A 13 11.97 -5.13 -15.23
CA ASN A 13 11.45 -3.95 -14.54
C ASN A 13 10.32 -4.36 -13.58
N VAL A 14 10.46 -4.02 -12.31
CA VAL A 14 9.50 -4.32 -11.24
C VAL A 14 8.91 -3.04 -10.68
N ALA A 15 7.58 -2.99 -10.57
CA ALA A 15 6.90 -1.99 -9.74
C ALA A 15 6.24 -2.65 -8.52
N ILE A 16 6.25 -1.96 -7.38
CA ILE A 16 5.67 -2.45 -6.13
C ILE A 16 4.48 -1.58 -5.74
N ALA A 17 3.34 -2.21 -5.44
CA ALA A 17 2.12 -1.51 -5.02
C ALA A 17 1.76 -1.89 -3.57
N CYS A 18 1.75 -0.91 -2.67
CA CYS A 18 1.59 -1.11 -1.22
C CYS A 18 0.18 -0.76 -0.74
N GLN A 19 -0.66 -1.77 -0.50
CA GLN A 19 -2.02 -1.57 0.02
C GLN A 19 -2.01 -0.96 1.44
N GLY A 20 -2.92 -0.02 1.68
CA GLY A 20 -3.25 0.57 2.98
C GLY A 20 -4.28 -0.24 3.76
N GLY A 21 -4.32 -0.02 5.08
CA GLY A 21 -5.17 -0.79 6.01
C GLY A 21 -4.81 -0.60 7.49
N GLY A 22 -4.45 0.62 7.88
CA GLY A 22 -4.11 0.94 9.28
C GLY A 22 -2.77 0.36 9.72
N SER A 23 -2.64 0.00 11.00
CA SER A 23 -1.39 -0.51 11.59
C SER A 23 -0.94 -1.86 11.00
N HIS A 24 -1.83 -2.59 10.35
CA HIS A 24 -1.49 -3.80 9.61
C HIS A 24 -0.45 -3.55 8.51
N THR A 25 -0.28 -2.32 8.04
CA THR A 25 0.78 -1.99 7.08
C THR A 25 2.20 -2.10 7.66
N ALA A 26 2.37 -2.39 8.95
CA ALA A 26 3.65 -2.86 9.48
C ALA A 26 4.09 -4.17 8.81
N PHE A 27 3.14 -5.00 8.37
CA PHE A 27 3.40 -6.13 7.48
C PHE A 27 4.12 -5.70 6.21
N THR A 28 3.62 -4.66 5.53
CA THR A 28 4.24 -4.09 4.33
C THR A 28 5.66 -3.64 4.59
N GLY A 29 5.93 -3.01 5.74
CA GLY A 29 7.30 -2.64 6.14
C GLY A 29 8.21 -3.86 6.24
N GLY A 30 7.75 -4.94 6.86
CA GLY A 30 8.46 -6.23 6.90
C GLY A 30 8.72 -6.82 5.51
N VAL A 31 7.71 -6.80 4.63
CA VAL A 31 7.85 -7.28 3.25
C VAL A 31 8.94 -6.50 2.51
N LEU A 32 8.86 -5.17 2.51
CA LEU A 32 9.84 -4.30 1.83
C LEU A 32 11.24 -4.52 2.40
N LYS A 33 11.40 -4.61 3.72
CA LYS A 33 12.70 -4.89 4.33
C LYS A 33 13.35 -6.16 3.80
N ARG A 34 12.56 -7.24 3.65
CA ARG A 34 13.08 -8.50 3.14
C ARG A 34 13.37 -8.43 1.64
N LEU A 35 12.46 -7.84 0.86
CA LEU A 35 12.67 -7.65 -0.58
C LEU A 35 13.94 -6.85 -0.86
N LEU A 36 14.15 -5.74 -0.16
CA LEU A 36 15.34 -4.89 -0.33
C LEU A 36 16.62 -5.60 0.12
N ARG A 37 16.57 -6.39 1.19
CA ARG A 37 17.74 -7.13 1.70
C ARG A 37 18.20 -8.24 0.76
N GLU A 38 17.26 -8.87 0.06
CA GLU A 38 17.49 -10.01 -0.81
C GLU A 38 17.05 -9.70 -2.24
N TRP A 39 17.21 -8.44 -2.66
CA TRP A 39 16.78 -7.98 -3.97
C TRP A 39 17.55 -8.73 -5.06
N PRO A 40 16.88 -9.47 -5.95
CA PRO A 40 17.60 -10.25 -6.98
C PRO A 40 18.20 -9.35 -8.06
N ASP A 41 19.41 -9.67 -8.50
CA ASP A 41 20.19 -8.87 -9.47
C ASP A 41 19.52 -8.75 -10.86
N GLU A 42 18.64 -9.71 -11.19
CA GLU A 42 17.86 -9.71 -12.42
C GLU A 42 16.70 -8.71 -12.43
N TYR A 43 16.33 -8.11 -11.29
CA TYR A 43 15.22 -7.16 -11.21
C TYR A 43 15.71 -5.72 -11.02
N GLU A 44 14.99 -4.78 -11.61
CA GLU A 44 15.15 -3.34 -11.38
C GLU A 44 13.87 -2.74 -10.84
N LEU A 45 13.92 -2.05 -9.69
CA LEU A 45 12.76 -1.33 -9.18
C LEU A 45 12.54 -0.06 -10.01
N VAL A 46 11.45 -0.01 -10.78
CA VAL A 46 11.09 1.14 -11.63
C VAL A 46 10.01 2.02 -11.03
N GLY A 47 9.29 1.53 -10.01
CA GLY A 47 8.31 2.34 -9.30
C GLY A 47 7.76 1.70 -8.04
N ILE A 48 7.29 2.53 -7.13
CA ILE A 48 6.66 2.12 -5.88
C ILE A 48 5.48 3.04 -5.57
N SER A 49 4.34 2.45 -5.21
CA SER A 49 3.14 3.19 -4.88
C SER A 49 2.55 2.78 -3.54
N GLY A 50 1.74 3.65 -2.93
CA GLY A 50 1.00 3.30 -1.74
C GLY A 50 -0.14 4.23 -1.37
N THR A 51 -1.02 3.73 -0.52
CA THR A 51 -2.14 4.48 0.07
C THR A 51 -2.12 4.31 1.59
N SER A 52 -2.42 5.36 2.35
CA SER A 52 -2.48 5.32 3.82
C SER A 52 -1.17 4.84 4.45
N GLY A 53 -1.20 3.91 5.39
CA GLY A 53 0.01 3.29 5.92
C GLY A 53 0.88 2.59 4.86
N GLY A 54 0.34 2.25 3.68
CA GLY A 54 1.11 1.78 2.52
C GLY A 54 1.93 2.91 1.88
N ALA A 55 1.41 4.14 1.86
CA ALA A 55 2.13 5.33 1.38
C ALA A 55 3.34 5.64 2.27
N PHE A 56 3.23 5.46 3.59
CA PHE A 56 4.37 5.62 4.51
C PHE A 56 5.48 4.64 4.17
N ASN A 57 5.15 3.36 4.01
CA ASN A 57 6.13 2.35 3.65
C ASN A 57 6.75 2.60 2.26
N ALA A 58 5.93 2.97 1.27
CA ALA A 58 6.38 3.27 -0.09
C ALA A 58 7.36 4.45 -0.12
N LEU A 59 6.98 5.58 0.49
CA LEU A 59 7.82 6.78 0.57
C LEU A 59 9.11 6.51 1.34
N THR A 60 9.04 5.83 2.49
CA THR A 60 10.23 5.58 3.31
C THR A 60 11.22 4.65 2.64
N ALA A 61 10.73 3.58 1.99
CA ALA A 61 11.59 2.70 1.21
C ALA A 61 12.21 3.44 0.01
N TRP A 62 11.40 4.18 -0.73
CA TRP A 62 11.85 5.00 -1.86
C TRP A 62 12.92 6.00 -1.44
N TYR A 63 12.66 6.78 -0.37
CA TYR A 63 13.55 7.82 0.11
C TYR A 63 14.90 7.25 0.53
N GLY A 64 14.91 6.12 1.26
CA GLY A 64 16.16 5.46 1.64
C GLY A 64 16.98 4.97 0.43
N LEU A 65 16.30 4.44 -0.59
CA LEU A 65 16.94 3.97 -1.83
C LEU A 65 17.56 5.12 -2.62
N VAL A 66 16.84 6.23 -2.81
CA VAL A 66 17.32 7.34 -3.66
C VAL A 66 18.33 8.24 -2.96
N THR A 67 18.35 8.25 -1.62
CA THR A 67 19.33 9.01 -0.84
C THR A 67 20.61 8.22 -0.54
N ALA A 68 20.54 6.89 -0.51
CA ALA A 68 21.68 6.03 -0.26
C ALA A 68 21.55 4.65 -0.93
N ASP A 69 21.01 3.66 -0.22
CA ASP A 69 21.01 2.26 -0.61
C ASP A 69 19.91 1.44 0.11
N GLU A 70 19.84 0.14 -0.16
CA GLU A 70 18.88 -0.78 0.43
C GLU A 70 19.00 -0.84 1.96
N ALA A 71 20.21 -0.73 2.50
CA ALA A 71 20.44 -0.77 3.94
C ALA A 71 19.84 0.47 4.62
N ARG A 72 19.97 1.65 4.01
CA ARG A 72 19.33 2.88 4.50
C ARG A 72 17.80 2.78 4.45
N ALA A 73 17.24 2.28 3.36
CA ALA A 73 15.80 2.06 3.26
C ALA A 73 15.27 1.11 4.35
N ILE A 74 15.98 0.01 4.61
CA ILE A 74 15.64 -0.94 5.69
C ILE A 74 15.71 -0.28 7.07
N GLU A 75 16.77 0.49 7.34
CA GLU A 75 16.93 1.22 8.60
C GLU A 75 15.78 2.19 8.82
N LEU A 76 15.45 2.99 7.80
CA LEU A 76 14.37 3.98 7.86
C LEU A 76 13.00 3.34 8.09
N LEU A 77 12.71 2.20 7.46
CA LEU A 77 11.48 1.44 7.71
C LEU A 77 11.42 0.98 9.18
N ASP A 78 12.54 0.50 9.74
CA ASP A 78 12.59 0.09 11.15
C ASP A 78 12.40 1.28 12.11
N THR A 79 13.06 2.42 11.87
CA THR A 79 12.96 3.59 12.75
C THR A 79 11.60 4.27 12.67
N LEU A 80 11.01 4.38 11.47
CA LEU A 80 9.67 4.93 11.30
C LEU A 80 8.63 4.11 12.09
N TRP A 81 8.65 2.78 11.95
CA TRP A 81 7.70 1.92 12.68
C TRP A 81 7.93 1.91 14.19
N GLN A 82 9.17 2.12 14.64
CA GLN A 82 9.45 2.35 16.06
C GLN A 82 8.79 3.63 16.57
N ASP A 83 8.88 4.74 15.82
CA ASP A 83 8.30 6.03 16.21
C ASP A 83 6.76 6.06 16.10
N LEU A 84 6.21 5.34 15.12
CA LEU A 84 4.76 5.15 14.99
C LEU A 84 4.19 4.20 16.05
N SER A 85 5.00 3.33 16.64
CA SER A 85 4.55 2.42 17.70
C SER A 85 4.24 3.17 19.01
N ALA A 86 3.30 2.64 19.79
CA ALA A 86 2.91 3.22 21.07
C ALA A 86 3.98 2.89 22.14
N THR A 87 5.06 3.67 22.18
CA THR A 87 6.22 3.46 23.06
C THR A 87 6.14 4.24 24.37
N ASP A 88 5.46 5.39 24.40
CA ASP A 88 5.28 6.16 25.63
C ASP A 88 4.11 5.65 26.47
N VAL A 89 4.17 5.89 27.80
CA VAL A 89 3.15 5.40 28.74
C VAL A 89 1.77 6.00 28.45
N ALA A 90 1.73 7.29 28.07
CA ALA A 90 0.49 7.94 27.68
C ALA A 90 -0.07 7.35 26.38
N ASP A 91 0.78 7.05 25.39
CA ASP A 91 0.36 6.48 24.12
C ASP A 91 -0.07 5.03 24.22
N ARG A 92 0.60 4.23 25.05
CA ARG A 92 0.15 2.87 25.37
C ARG A 92 -1.23 2.89 26.00
N PHE A 93 -1.46 3.79 26.95
CA PHE A 93 -2.76 3.94 27.58
C PHE A 93 -3.85 4.37 26.58
N VAL A 94 -3.55 5.31 25.69
CA VAL A 94 -4.48 5.73 24.62
C VAL A 94 -4.73 4.58 23.63
N ASN A 95 -3.70 3.84 23.22
CA ASN A 95 -3.82 2.66 22.35
C ASN A 95 -4.69 1.58 23.00
N ASP A 96 -4.44 1.25 24.27
CA ASP A 96 -5.21 0.26 25.04
C ASP A 96 -6.68 0.71 25.21
N TRP A 97 -6.92 2.01 25.40
CA TRP A 97 -8.27 2.58 25.45
C TRP A 97 -8.99 2.50 24.10
N ILE A 98 -8.35 2.89 23.01
CA ILE A 98 -8.92 2.87 21.66
C ILE A 98 -9.24 1.43 21.24
N THR A 99 -8.27 0.52 21.38
CA THR A 99 -8.46 -0.90 21.07
C THR A 99 -9.50 -1.56 21.99
N GLY A 100 -9.55 -1.18 23.27
CA GLY A 100 -10.56 -1.64 24.22
C GLY A 100 -11.97 -1.16 23.87
N LEU A 101 -12.14 0.11 23.50
CA LEU A 101 -13.42 0.67 23.04
C LEU A 101 -13.91 -0.01 21.77
N SER A 102 -13.02 -0.22 20.80
CA SER A 102 -13.29 -0.97 19.58
C SER A 102 -13.75 -2.40 19.92
N ARG A 103 -13.02 -3.17 20.75
CA ARG A 103 -13.47 -4.51 21.19
C ARG A 103 -14.85 -4.50 21.87
N LEU A 104 -15.18 -3.46 22.64
CA LEU A 104 -16.50 -3.32 23.26
C LEU A 104 -17.60 -3.03 22.21
N GLU A 105 -17.34 -2.17 21.23
CA GLU A 105 -18.25 -1.91 20.12
C GLU A 105 -18.51 -3.17 19.29
N SER A 106 -17.44 -3.91 18.94
CA SER A 106 -17.53 -5.23 18.30
C SER A 106 -18.35 -6.25 19.11
N SER A 107 -18.36 -6.15 20.44
CA SER A 107 -19.17 -7.04 21.31
C SER A 107 -20.67 -6.69 21.34
N GLY A 108 -21.08 -5.63 20.63
CA GLY A 108 -22.48 -5.20 20.53
C GLY A 108 -22.92 -4.19 21.60
N LEU A 109 -21.98 -3.62 22.37
CA LEU A 109 -22.28 -2.55 23.32
C LEU A 109 -22.43 -1.20 22.58
N PRO A 110 -23.48 -0.41 22.86
CA PRO A 110 -23.69 0.87 22.18
C PRO A 110 -22.73 1.94 22.73
N ILE A 111 -21.63 2.17 22.02
CA ILE A 111 -20.69 3.26 22.28
C ILE A 111 -21.08 4.49 21.43
N PRO A 112 -21.23 5.70 22.02
CA PRO A 112 -21.54 6.90 21.24
C PRO A 112 -20.35 7.27 20.34
N ARG A 113 -20.57 7.31 19.02
CA ARG A 113 -19.57 7.77 18.05
C ARG A 113 -19.45 9.29 18.09
N VAL A 114 -18.23 9.78 18.30
CA VAL A 114 -17.89 11.21 18.28
C VAL A 114 -17.18 11.50 16.97
N SER A 115 -17.61 12.55 16.26
CA SER A 115 -16.94 12.99 15.05
C SER A 115 -15.52 13.47 15.36
N PRO A 116 -14.50 13.18 14.52
CA PRO A 116 -13.15 13.70 14.75
C PRO A 116 -13.14 15.24 14.84
N TYR A 117 -13.97 15.93 14.06
CA TYR A 117 -14.16 17.39 14.11
C TYR A 117 -14.77 17.93 15.41
N GLN A 118 -15.26 17.03 16.27
CA GLN A 118 -15.85 17.36 17.57
C GLN A 118 -15.01 16.82 18.74
N ALA A 119 -13.94 16.08 18.45
CA ALA A 119 -13.06 15.50 19.43
C ALA A 119 -11.98 16.54 19.84
N PRO A 120 -11.76 16.79 21.14
CA PRO A 120 -10.65 17.62 21.58
C PRO A 120 -9.30 17.01 21.17
N GLY A 121 -8.45 17.76 20.47
CA GLY A 121 -7.11 17.31 20.08
C GLY A 121 -7.05 16.40 18.86
N SER A 122 -8.02 16.50 17.94
CA SER A 122 -8.06 15.78 16.66
C SER A 122 -6.79 15.92 15.81
N ASP A 123 -6.10 17.06 15.92
CA ASP A 123 -4.86 17.32 15.19
C ASP A 123 -3.63 16.61 15.77
N LEU A 124 -3.63 16.25 17.06
CA LEU A 124 -2.44 15.69 17.74
C LEU A 124 -1.95 14.39 17.09
N GLY A 125 -2.86 13.55 16.60
CA GLY A 125 -2.49 12.31 15.92
C GLY A 125 -1.87 12.57 14.54
N LYS A 126 -2.36 13.57 13.80
CA LYS A 126 -1.78 13.96 12.51
C LYS A 126 -0.42 14.62 12.70
N ASP A 127 -0.30 15.50 13.69
CA ASP A 127 0.95 16.16 14.04
C ASP A 127 2.01 15.14 14.38
N ARG A 128 1.67 14.12 15.19
CA ARG A 128 2.62 13.04 15.50
C ARG A 128 3.07 12.25 14.26
N ILE A 129 2.16 11.92 13.35
CA ILE A 129 2.51 11.23 12.11
C ILE A 129 3.42 12.11 11.25
N ARG A 130 3.09 13.42 11.14
CA ARG A 130 3.90 14.39 10.41
C ARG A 130 5.30 14.46 11.01
N ASP A 131 5.40 14.67 12.32
CA ASP A 131 6.66 14.80 13.04
C ASP A 131 7.50 13.52 12.88
N ALA A 132 6.88 12.33 12.93
CA ALA A 132 7.57 11.07 12.69
C ALA A 132 8.11 10.95 11.25
N LEU A 133 7.36 11.40 10.23
CA LEU A 133 7.81 11.40 8.85
C LEU A 133 8.93 12.42 8.62
N GLU A 134 8.74 13.66 9.07
CA GLU A 134 9.70 14.77 8.92
C GLU A 134 10.98 14.55 9.74
N GLN A 135 10.98 13.67 10.75
CA GLN A 135 12.20 13.28 11.46
C GLN A 135 13.13 12.41 10.60
N HIS A 136 12.59 11.69 9.62
CA HIS A 136 13.32 10.69 8.82
C HIS A 136 13.44 11.06 7.35
N ILE A 137 12.62 12.00 6.86
CA ILE A 137 12.48 12.35 5.45
C ILE A 137 12.52 13.88 5.31
N GLU A 138 13.47 14.38 4.54
CA GLU A 138 13.63 15.79 4.20
C GLU A 138 12.86 16.03 2.89
N PHE A 139 11.58 16.38 3.04
CA PHE A 139 10.67 16.55 1.91
C PHE A 139 11.11 17.64 0.93
N GLU A 140 11.87 18.63 1.39
CA GLU A 140 12.44 19.68 0.54
C GLU A 140 13.46 19.15 -0.48
N GLU A 141 14.08 18.00 -0.22
CA GLU A 141 15.05 17.37 -1.14
C GLU A 141 14.39 16.46 -2.17
N ILE A 142 13.13 16.02 -1.95
CA ILE A 142 12.41 15.09 -2.84
C ILE A 142 12.46 15.54 -4.32
N PRO A 143 12.15 16.81 -4.66
CA PRO A 143 12.19 17.23 -6.07
C PRO A 143 13.55 17.04 -6.75
N ASP A 144 14.65 17.17 -6.01
CA ASP A 144 16.01 16.99 -6.53
C ASP A 144 16.40 15.49 -6.64
N LEU A 145 15.74 14.62 -5.85
CA LEU A 145 15.93 13.17 -5.86
C LEU A 145 15.16 12.48 -6.99
N CYS A 146 14.11 13.12 -7.52
CA CYS A 146 13.28 12.65 -8.63
C CYS A 146 14.02 12.73 -9.98
N THR A 147 15.02 11.87 -10.15
CA THR A 147 15.78 11.73 -11.41
C THR A 147 15.11 10.74 -12.37
N ARG A 148 15.50 10.75 -13.65
CA ARG A 148 14.98 9.81 -14.66
C ARG A 148 15.12 8.35 -14.25
N ASP A 149 16.21 8.00 -13.57
CA ASP A 149 16.55 6.61 -13.21
C ASP A 149 16.02 6.25 -11.81
N ALA A 150 15.57 7.21 -11.00
CA ALA A 150 14.95 6.94 -9.72
C ALA A 150 13.62 6.17 -9.93
N PRO A 151 13.25 5.22 -9.05
CA PRO A 151 11.94 4.59 -9.13
C PRO A 151 10.84 5.66 -9.05
N LYS A 152 9.77 5.51 -9.83
CA LYS A 152 8.60 6.39 -9.74
C LYS A 152 7.97 6.28 -8.35
N LEU A 153 7.66 7.39 -7.68
CA LEU A 153 6.93 7.37 -6.41
C LEU A 153 5.48 7.83 -6.62
N VAL A 154 4.51 7.07 -6.12
CA VAL A 154 3.08 7.42 -6.25
C VAL A 154 2.35 7.27 -4.92
N VAL A 155 1.65 8.32 -4.49
CA VAL A 155 0.81 8.34 -3.29
C VAL A 155 -0.63 8.68 -3.65
N GLY A 156 -1.57 7.83 -3.26
CA GLY A 156 -2.99 8.01 -3.57
C GLY A 156 -3.79 8.68 -2.45
N THR A 157 -4.73 9.55 -2.82
CA THR A 157 -5.71 10.18 -1.92
C THR A 157 -7.08 10.29 -2.62
N VAL A 158 -8.10 10.74 -1.90
CA VAL A 158 -9.42 11.08 -2.47
C VAL A 158 -9.74 12.55 -2.19
N ASP A 159 -10.04 13.32 -3.23
CA ASP A 159 -10.70 14.62 -3.11
C ASP A 159 -12.17 14.39 -2.75
N VAL A 160 -12.51 14.71 -1.51
CA VAL A 160 -13.83 14.52 -0.92
C VAL A 160 -14.85 15.49 -1.51
N ASN A 161 -14.41 16.69 -1.90
CA ASN A 161 -15.29 17.71 -2.44
C ASN A 161 -15.68 17.42 -3.89
N ALA A 162 -14.74 16.96 -4.71
CA ALA A 162 -15.00 16.62 -6.11
C ALA A 162 -15.45 15.16 -6.31
N GLY A 163 -15.17 14.28 -5.35
CA GLY A 163 -15.46 12.85 -5.46
C GLY A 163 -14.58 12.15 -6.50
N VAL A 164 -13.34 12.62 -6.66
CA VAL A 164 -12.36 12.09 -7.62
C VAL A 164 -11.11 11.63 -6.91
N PHE A 165 -10.36 10.75 -7.58
CA PHE A 165 -9.07 10.28 -7.11
C PHE A 165 -8.01 11.28 -7.48
N GLU A 166 -7.10 11.51 -6.54
CA GLU A 166 -5.95 12.36 -6.75
C GLU A 166 -4.70 11.61 -6.32
N THR A 167 -3.81 11.42 -7.29
CA THR A 167 -2.50 10.81 -7.10
C THR A 167 -1.43 11.89 -7.10
N PHE A 168 -0.53 11.79 -6.13
CA PHE A 168 0.64 12.63 -6.02
C PHE A 168 1.83 11.81 -6.48
N VAL A 169 2.54 12.33 -7.47
CA VAL A 169 3.60 11.63 -8.18
C VAL A 169 4.91 12.37 -8.02
N ASP A 170 5.99 11.66 -7.66
CA ASP A 170 7.35 12.18 -7.52
C ASP A 170 7.41 13.47 -6.69
N GLU A 171 7.80 14.60 -7.28
CA GLU A 171 7.94 15.90 -6.59
C GLU A 171 6.63 16.41 -5.97
N ALA A 172 5.48 15.89 -6.42
CA ALA A 172 4.18 16.23 -5.85
C ALA A 172 3.90 15.50 -4.51
N VAL A 173 4.73 14.52 -4.13
CA VAL A 173 4.62 13.80 -2.85
C VAL A 173 5.15 14.68 -1.72
N THR A 174 4.29 15.60 -1.27
CA THR A 174 4.55 16.52 -0.16
C THR A 174 4.17 15.91 1.20
N PRO A 175 4.60 16.49 2.34
CA PRO A 175 4.13 16.05 3.66
C PRO A 175 2.60 16.06 3.74
N LYS A 176 1.95 17.06 3.14
CA LYS A 176 0.49 17.18 3.10
C LYS A 176 -0.16 16.05 2.32
N ALA A 177 0.38 15.67 1.15
CA ALA A 177 -0.13 14.56 0.34
C ALA A 177 -0.09 13.24 1.13
N VAL A 178 1.02 12.99 1.82
CA VAL A 178 1.21 11.78 2.63
C VAL A 178 0.27 11.75 3.83
N LEU A 179 0.11 12.88 4.53
CA LEU A 179 -0.86 13.01 5.63
C LEU A 179 -2.30 12.87 5.17
N ALA A 180 -2.65 13.43 4.00
CA ALA A 180 -3.96 13.28 3.39
C ALA A 180 -4.25 11.81 3.05
N SER A 181 -3.25 11.09 2.52
CA SER A 181 -3.36 9.65 2.22
C SER A 181 -3.64 8.81 3.47
N ALA A 182 -3.20 9.25 4.65
CA ALA A 182 -3.46 8.59 5.93
C ALA A 182 -4.65 9.16 6.71
N ALA A 183 -5.37 10.14 6.16
CA ALA A 183 -6.50 10.78 6.83
C ALA A 183 -7.76 9.91 6.76
N VAL A 184 -7.77 8.82 7.53
CA VAL A 184 -8.93 7.91 7.67
C VAL A 184 -10.12 8.71 8.23
N PRO A 185 -11.29 8.77 7.55
CA PRO A 185 -12.35 9.73 7.90
C PRO A 185 -12.93 9.59 9.31
N THR A 186 -12.85 8.41 9.91
CA THR A 186 -13.36 8.13 11.26
C THR A 186 -12.35 8.45 12.35
N LEU A 187 -11.08 8.67 12.00
CA LEU A 187 -9.98 8.88 12.95
C LEU A 187 -9.35 10.27 12.82
N PHE A 188 -9.35 10.84 11.61
CA PHE A 188 -8.67 12.10 11.30
C PHE A 188 -9.58 13.04 10.50
N GLU A 189 -9.43 14.34 10.74
CA GLU A 189 -10.06 15.35 9.88
C GLU A 189 -9.49 15.28 8.45
N ALA A 190 -10.19 15.80 7.45
CA ALA A 190 -9.63 15.94 6.11
C ALA A 190 -8.41 16.87 6.10
N VAL A 191 -7.55 16.73 5.10
CA VAL A 191 -6.40 17.62 4.87
C VAL A 191 -6.70 18.50 3.66
N GLU A 192 -6.53 19.81 3.79
CA GLU A 192 -6.74 20.73 2.68
C GLU A 192 -5.48 20.82 1.80
N ILE A 193 -5.64 20.46 0.52
CA ILE A 193 -4.63 20.58 -0.53
C ILE A 193 -5.27 21.35 -1.67
N ASP A 194 -4.64 22.45 -2.10
CA ASP A 194 -5.09 23.32 -3.19
C ASP A 194 -6.56 23.77 -3.13
N GLY A 195 -7.11 23.94 -1.92
CA GLY A 195 -8.49 24.37 -1.68
C GLY A 195 -9.52 23.24 -1.65
N HIS A 196 -9.08 21.99 -1.74
CA HIS A 196 -9.90 20.79 -1.72
C HIS A 196 -9.56 19.91 -0.50
N LEU A 197 -10.59 19.36 0.14
CA LEU A 197 -10.47 18.48 1.30
C LEU A 197 -10.19 17.06 0.86
N HIS A 198 -9.12 16.48 1.40
CA HIS A 198 -8.66 15.15 1.06
C HIS A 198 -8.77 14.18 2.23
N TRP A 199 -9.14 12.94 1.91
CA TRP A 199 -9.15 11.79 2.81
C TRP A 199 -8.27 10.65 2.27
N ASP A 200 -8.09 9.64 3.13
CA ASP A 200 -7.49 8.36 2.75
C ASP A 200 -8.15 7.80 1.48
N GLY A 201 -7.32 7.34 0.53
CA GLY A 201 -7.71 6.77 -0.75
C GLY A 201 -8.44 5.42 -0.67
N LEU A 202 -8.66 4.88 0.53
CA LEU A 202 -9.22 3.54 0.74
C LEU A 202 -10.61 3.28 0.12
N PHE A 203 -11.37 4.32 -0.20
CA PHE A 203 -12.67 4.19 -0.89
C PHE A 203 -12.53 3.90 -2.40
N SER A 204 -11.30 3.67 -2.86
CA SER A 204 -10.94 3.70 -4.27
C SER A 204 -9.57 3.05 -4.52
N GLN A 205 -8.58 3.78 -5.04
CA GLN A 205 -7.27 3.26 -5.42
C GLN A 205 -6.43 2.91 -4.19
N ASN A 206 -6.43 1.63 -3.85
CA ASN A 206 -5.71 1.10 -2.71
C ASN A 206 -4.99 -0.22 -3.08
N PRO A 207 -3.74 -0.15 -3.58
CA PRO A 207 -2.93 1.05 -3.92
C PRO A 207 -3.18 1.58 -5.35
N PRO A 208 -2.71 2.81 -5.70
CA PRO A 208 -2.75 3.31 -7.07
C PRO A 208 -1.77 2.54 -7.97
N ILE A 209 -2.26 1.99 -9.08
CA ILE A 209 -1.45 1.20 -10.03
C ILE A 209 -1.36 1.88 -11.40
N ASP A 210 -2.39 2.62 -11.82
CA ASP A 210 -2.44 3.27 -13.14
C ASP A 210 -1.22 4.15 -13.45
N ASP A 211 -0.77 4.98 -12.50
CA ASP A 211 0.42 5.82 -12.64
C ASP A 211 1.72 5.00 -12.77
N LEU A 212 1.80 3.82 -12.13
CA LEU A 212 2.95 2.91 -12.30
C LEU A 212 2.99 2.27 -13.68
N MET A 213 1.84 2.14 -14.34
CA MET A 213 1.71 1.60 -15.70
C MET A 213 1.93 2.65 -16.78
N SER A 214 1.90 3.93 -16.40
CA SER A 214 1.99 5.10 -17.30
C SER A 214 3.37 5.76 -17.32
N ILE A 215 4.41 5.07 -16.83
CA ILE A 215 5.81 5.53 -16.88
C ILE A 215 6.42 5.38 -18.28
N ASP A 216 7.63 5.91 -18.46
CA ASP A 216 8.37 5.86 -19.73
C ASP A 216 8.45 4.42 -20.27
N ALA A 217 8.28 4.26 -21.58
CA ALA A 217 8.13 2.95 -22.22
C ALA A 217 9.32 1.99 -21.98
N ASP A 218 10.54 2.51 -21.86
CA ASP A 218 11.75 1.74 -21.54
C ASP A 218 11.83 1.31 -20.07
N ARG A 219 11.07 1.95 -19.19
CA ARG A 219 10.98 1.64 -17.76
C ARG A 219 9.67 0.97 -17.37
N LYS A 220 8.75 0.75 -18.32
CA LYS A 220 7.45 0.12 -18.06
C LYS A 220 7.66 -1.20 -17.27
N PRO A 221 6.86 -1.47 -16.22
CA PRO A 221 7.06 -2.66 -15.42
C PRO A 221 6.74 -3.93 -16.22
N ASP A 222 7.69 -4.85 -16.25
CA ASP A 222 7.49 -6.24 -16.71
C ASP A 222 6.76 -7.03 -15.61
N GLU A 223 7.00 -6.72 -14.33
CA GLU A 223 6.28 -7.27 -13.18
C GLU A 223 5.70 -6.18 -12.27
N LEU A 224 4.49 -6.42 -11.77
CA LEU A 224 3.83 -5.68 -10.70
C LEU A 224 3.71 -6.58 -9.47
N TRP A 225 4.37 -6.21 -8.38
CA TRP A 225 4.28 -6.90 -7.09
C TRP A 225 3.33 -6.15 -6.16
N VAL A 226 2.19 -6.74 -5.88
CA VAL A 226 1.16 -6.15 -5.02
C VAL A 226 1.30 -6.70 -3.60
N ILE A 227 1.61 -5.83 -2.65
CA ILE A 227 1.57 -6.17 -1.23
C ILE A 227 0.14 -5.94 -0.74
N GLN A 228 -0.57 -7.04 -0.54
CA GLN A 228 -2.00 -7.03 -0.20
C GLN A 228 -2.20 -7.45 1.26
N ILE A 229 -2.75 -6.54 2.07
CA ILE A 229 -2.98 -6.78 3.50
C ILE A 229 -4.43 -7.13 3.81
N ASN A 230 -5.40 -6.59 3.05
CA ASN A 230 -6.80 -6.89 3.28
C ASN A 230 -7.15 -8.25 2.67
N PRO A 231 -7.78 -9.16 3.45
CA PRO A 231 -8.10 -10.50 2.97
C PRO A 231 -9.16 -10.46 1.86
N GLN A 232 -8.93 -11.22 0.78
CA GLN A 232 -9.92 -11.36 -0.29
C GLN A 232 -11.16 -12.09 0.23
N GLU A 233 -10.95 -13.20 0.95
CA GLU A 233 -12.00 -14.06 1.49
C GLU A 233 -12.08 -13.93 3.02
N THR A 234 -13.28 -14.08 3.56
CA THR A 234 -13.53 -14.09 5.01
C THR A 234 -14.50 -15.23 5.31
N GLU A 235 -14.20 -16.01 6.34
CA GLU A 235 -15.12 -17.03 6.85
C GLU A 235 -16.14 -16.42 7.83
N GLY A 236 -17.38 -16.91 7.80
CA GLY A 236 -18.44 -16.49 8.72
C GLY A 236 -19.22 -15.25 8.27
N GLU A 237 -20.10 -14.78 9.15
CA GLU A 237 -20.97 -13.62 8.91
C GLU A 237 -20.53 -12.46 9.83
N PRO A 238 -20.25 -11.26 9.29
CA PRO A 238 -20.00 -10.09 10.13
C PRO A 238 -21.31 -9.67 10.79
N THR A 239 -21.38 -9.72 12.12
CA THR A 239 -22.64 -9.50 12.87
C THR A 239 -22.63 -8.22 13.69
N SER A 240 -21.46 -7.71 14.05
CA SER A 240 -21.33 -6.42 14.73
C SER A 240 -21.23 -5.26 13.75
N LEU A 241 -21.60 -4.04 14.18
CA LEU A 241 -21.48 -2.84 13.33
C LEU A 241 -20.04 -2.56 12.90
N GLU A 242 -19.08 -2.92 13.76
CA GLU A 242 -17.66 -2.74 13.48
C GLU A 242 -17.14 -3.79 12.49
N GLU A 243 -17.49 -5.07 12.67
CA GLU A 243 -17.18 -6.13 11.71
C GLU A 243 -17.78 -5.83 10.33
N ILE A 244 -19.01 -5.34 10.28
CA ILE A 244 -19.68 -4.94 9.03
C ILE A 244 -18.94 -3.75 8.39
N ALA A 245 -18.58 -2.75 9.18
CA ALA A 245 -17.86 -1.58 8.68
C ALA A 245 -16.47 -1.94 8.16
N ASP A 246 -15.76 -2.82 8.87
CA ASP A 246 -14.44 -3.29 8.48
C ASP A 246 -14.50 -4.18 7.24
N ARG A 247 -15.46 -5.11 7.17
CA ARG A 247 -15.62 -5.93 5.95
C ARG A 247 -16.00 -5.08 4.74
N ARG A 248 -16.84 -4.06 4.91
CA ARG A 248 -17.13 -3.08 3.85
C ARG A 248 -15.86 -2.37 3.39
N ASN A 249 -14.97 -2.02 4.33
CA ASN A 249 -13.71 -1.36 4.07
C ASN A 249 -12.74 -2.27 3.27
N GLU A 250 -12.61 -3.53 3.68
CA GLU A 250 -11.82 -4.54 2.94
C GLU A 250 -12.35 -4.78 1.53
N LEU A 251 -13.67 -4.91 1.38
CA LEU A 251 -14.32 -5.09 0.09
C LEU A 251 -14.10 -3.89 -0.83
N ALA A 252 -14.25 -2.66 -0.32
CA ALA A 252 -14.04 -1.45 -1.12
C ALA A 252 -12.61 -1.40 -1.68
N GLY A 253 -11.60 -1.61 -0.83
CA GLY A 253 -10.20 -1.64 -1.26
C GLY A 253 -9.91 -2.77 -2.24
N ASN A 254 -10.36 -4.00 -1.94
CA ASN A 254 -10.07 -5.16 -2.79
C ASN A 254 -10.82 -5.12 -4.13
N ILE A 255 -12.06 -4.63 -4.17
CA ILE A 255 -12.81 -4.47 -5.42
C ILE A 255 -12.09 -3.48 -6.34
N SER A 256 -11.66 -2.33 -5.82
CA SER A 256 -10.94 -1.35 -6.64
C SER A 256 -9.60 -1.89 -7.14
N LEU A 257 -8.81 -2.51 -6.26
CA LEU A 257 -7.56 -3.17 -6.64
C LEU A 257 -7.79 -4.21 -7.74
N ASN A 258 -8.78 -5.09 -7.58
CA ASN A 258 -9.10 -6.12 -8.56
C ASN A 258 -9.56 -5.54 -9.89
N GLN A 259 -10.23 -4.37 -9.90
CA GLN A 259 -10.60 -3.68 -11.14
C GLN A 259 -9.37 -3.20 -11.92
N GLU A 260 -8.38 -2.58 -11.26
CA GLU A 260 -7.13 -2.15 -11.90
C GLU A 260 -6.31 -3.33 -12.43
N LEU A 261 -6.21 -4.41 -11.63
CA LEU A 261 -5.52 -5.63 -12.07
C LEU A 261 -6.22 -6.31 -13.25
N ASN A 262 -7.55 -6.23 -13.33
CA ASN A 262 -8.32 -6.74 -14.45
C ASN A 262 -8.07 -5.95 -15.75
N VAL A 263 -7.71 -4.67 -15.65
CA VAL A 263 -7.28 -3.88 -16.82
C VAL A 263 -5.95 -4.42 -17.35
N ILE A 264 -4.96 -4.65 -16.49
CA ILE A 264 -3.65 -5.23 -16.88
C ILE A 264 -3.86 -6.60 -17.52
N LYS A 265 -4.66 -7.47 -16.89
CA LYS A 265 -5.04 -8.76 -17.42
C LYS A 265 -5.65 -8.64 -18.83
N ARG A 266 -6.60 -7.73 -19.02
CA ARG A 266 -7.26 -7.54 -20.32
C ARG A 266 -6.29 -7.07 -21.39
N VAL A 267 -5.36 -6.18 -21.05
CA VAL A 267 -4.30 -5.72 -21.95
C VAL A 267 -3.40 -6.89 -22.35
N ASN A 268 -2.96 -7.70 -21.38
CA ASN A 268 -2.16 -8.91 -21.66
C ASN A 268 -2.91 -9.86 -22.61
N GLU A 269 -4.19 -10.15 -22.34
CA GLU A 269 -5.03 -11.01 -23.20
C GLU A 269 -5.17 -10.44 -24.62
N TRP A 270 -5.29 -9.12 -24.77
CA TRP A 270 -5.38 -8.47 -26.08
C TRP A 270 -4.07 -8.49 -26.86
N ILE A 271 -2.93 -8.43 -26.17
CA ILE A 271 -1.62 -8.63 -26.78
C ILE A 271 -1.50 -10.08 -27.28
N ASP A 272 -1.77 -11.06 -26.41
CA ASP A 272 -1.68 -12.49 -26.76
C ASP A 272 -2.64 -12.88 -27.91
N ALA A 273 -3.81 -12.22 -28.00
CA ALA A 273 -4.77 -12.40 -29.09
C ALA A 273 -4.40 -11.66 -30.39
N GLY A 274 -3.32 -10.85 -30.39
CA GLY A 274 -2.89 -10.04 -31.53
C GLY A 274 -3.81 -8.85 -31.83
N HIS A 275 -4.60 -8.38 -30.86
CA HIS A 275 -5.44 -7.18 -30.99
C HIS A 275 -4.66 -5.89 -30.74
N LEU A 276 -3.58 -5.96 -29.96
CA LEU A 276 -2.66 -4.86 -29.71
C LEU A 276 -1.26 -5.23 -30.25
N PRO A 277 -0.55 -4.29 -30.92
CA PRO A 277 0.78 -4.56 -31.43
C PRO A 277 1.81 -4.65 -30.29
N GLU A 278 2.57 -5.74 -30.25
CA GLU A 278 3.66 -5.94 -29.28
C GLU A 278 4.78 -4.88 -29.38
N SER A 279 4.84 -4.12 -30.47
CA SER A 279 5.77 -3.00 -30.63
C SER A 279 5.45 -1.81 -29.73
N ASP A 280 4.17 -1.62 -29.40
CA ASP A 280 3.68 -0.43 -28.70
C ASP A 280 3.13 -0.79 -27.31
N PHE A 281 2.84 -2.07 -27.06
CA PHE A 281 2.29 -2.57 -25.80
C PHE A 281 3.11 -3.75 -25.27
N ALA A 282 3.62 -3.62 -24.05
CA ALA A 282 4.26 -4.72 -23.32
C ALA A 282 3.27 -5.40 -22.36
N LYS A 283 3.47 -6.70 -22.12
CA LYS A 283 2.77 -7.44 -21.07
C LYS A 283 3.38 -7.13 -19.70
N THR A 284 2.55 -7.23 -18.66
CA THR A 284 2.99 -7.07 -17.26
C THR A 284 2.47 -8.23 -16.42
N ALA A 285 3.35 -9.00 -15.79
CA ALA A 285 2.99 -10.05 -14.84
C ALA A 285 2.56 -9.44 -13.51
N VAL A 286 1.51 -9.96 -12.90
CA VAL A 286 1.01 -9.50 -11.60
C VAL A 286 1.21 -10.61 -10.58
N ARG A 287 1.95 -10.30 -9.50
CA ARG A 287 2.16 -11.22 -8.37
C ARG A 287 1.71 -10.56 -7.08
N ARG A 288 1.24 -11.35 -6.13
CA ARG A 288 0.72 -10.85 -4.85
C ARG A 288 1.54 -11.40 -3.69
N ILE A 289 1.84 -10.54 -2.72
CA ILE A 289 2.38 -10.89 -1.42
C ILE A 289 1.26 -10.62 -0.42
N THR A 290 0.63 -11.69 0.05
CA THR A 290 -0.54 -11.65 0.93
C THR A 290 -0.15 -11.88 2.39
N MET A 291 -0.88 -11.23 3.31
CA MET A 291 -0.67 -11.44 4.75
C MET A 291 -1.07 -12.86 5.19
N ASP A 292 -2.17 -13.39 4.64
CA ASP A 292 -2.71 -14.74 4.87
C ASP A 292 -2.80 -15.14 6.36
N GLU A 293 -3.07 -14.15 7.21
CA GLU A 293 -3.39 -14.30 8.62
C GLU A 293 -4.62 -13.45 8.93
N THR A 294 -5.54 -14.00 9.72
CA THR A 294 -6.81 -13.33 10.06
C THR A 294 -6.69 -12.67 11.41
N TYR A 295 -6.63 -11.34 11.41
CA TYR A 295 -6.69 -10.53 12.61
C TYR A 295 -8.08 -9.90 12.79
N HIS A 296 -8.50 -9.73 14.05
CA HIS A 296 -9.75 -9.05 14.35
C HIS A 296 -9.68 -7.56 13.96
N CYS A 297 -10.78 -6.99 13.46
CA CYS A 297 -10.86 -5.60 12.98
C CYS A 297 -10.27 -4.57 13.96
N SER A 298 -10.52 -4.74 15.26
CA SER A 298 -9.96 -3.91 16.35
C SER A 298 -8.44 -3.77 16.38
N THR A 299 -7.71 -4.69 15.75
CA THR A 299 -6.24 -4.65 15.69
C THR A 299 -5.71 -3.70 14.61
N LYS A 300 -6.54 -3.24 13.66
CA LYS A 300 -6.12 -2.29 12.60
C LYS A 300 -5.71 -0.92 13.13
N VAL A 301 -6.01 -0.63 14.40
CA VAL A 301 -5.58 0.56 15.13
C VAL A 301 -4.58 0.25 16.25
N ASP A 302 -4.24 -1.04 16.47
CA ASP A 302 -3.30 -1.45 17.50
C ASP A 302 -1.87 -1.15 17.04
N ARG A 303 -1.20 -0.27 17.78
CA ARG A 303 0.19 0.14 17.58
C ARG A 303 1.12 -0.39 18.67
N SER A 304 0.73 -1.44 19.40
CA SER A 304 1.56 -2.01 20.44
C SER A 304 2.89 -2.53 19.87
N PRO A 305 4.05 -2.25 20.51
CA PRO A 305 5.35 -2.65 19.97
C PRO A 305 5.53 -4.16 19.77
N SER A 306 4.78 -5.00 20.47
CA SER A 306 4.75 -6.45 20.22
C SER A 306 4.03 -6.79 18.92
N PHE A 307 2.86 -6.19 18.68
CA PHE A 307 2.06 -6.47 17.50
C PHE A 307 2.70 -5.92 16.23
N ILE A 308 3.27 -4.72 16.28
CA ILE A 308 4.05 -4.16 15.16
C ILE A 308 5.21 -5.09 14.77
N ARG A 309 5.97 -5.59 15.77
CA ARG A 309 7.06 -6.55 15.50
C ARG A 309 6.57 -7.88 14.95
N GLU A 310 5.41 -8.36 15.41
CA GLU A 310 4.76 -9.56 14.87
C GLU A 310 4.43 -9.38 13.38
N LEU A 311 3.76 -8.28 13.02
CA LEU A 311 3.40 -7.96 11.64
C LEU A 311 4.63 -7.80 10.75
N MET A 312 5.66 -7.08 11.19
CA MET A 312 6.91 -6.95 10.43
C MET A 312 7.60 -8.31 10.23
N SER A 313 7.63 -9.16 11.26
CA SER A 313 8.20 -10.52 11.15
C SER A 313 7.40 -11.40 10.20
N LEU A 314 6.07 -11.29 10.19
CA LEU A 314 5.20 -11.98 9.23
C LEU A 314 5.48 -11.49 7.81
N GLY A 315 5.63 -10.19 7.61
CA GLY A 315 6.00 -9.59 6.33
C GLY A 315 7.33 -10.11 5.79
N GLU A 316 8.37 -10.13 6.62
CA GLU A 316 9.68 -10.69 6.24
C GLU A 316 9.57 -12.18 5.88
N THR A 317 8.68 -12.93 6.55
CA THR A 317 8.45 -14.35 6.24
C THR A 317 7.75 -14.54 4.90
N ARG A 318 6.68 -13.79 4.64
CA ARG A 318 5.92 -13.88 3.37
C ARG A 318 6.76 -13.46 2.17
N ALA A 319 7.56 -12.41 2.33
CA ALA A 319 8.50 -11.97 1.30
C ALA A 319 9.59 -13.01 1.00
N ALA A 320 10.10 -13.71 2.01
CA ALA A 320 11.05 -14.80 1.79
C ALA A 320 10.43 -15.93 0.95
N SER A 321 9.22 -16.38 1.31
CA SER A 321 8.49 -17.39 0.53
C SER A 321 8.16 -16.92 -0.89
N PHE A 322 7.87 -15.63 -1.07
CA PHE A 322 7.63 -15.03 -2.38
C PHE A 322 8.87 -15.06 -3.28
N LEU A 323 10.05 -14.75 -2.73
CA LEU A 323 11.32 -14.82 -3.47
C LEU A 323 11.70 -16.28 -3.78
N GLU A 324 11.49 -17.21 -2.84
CA GLU A 324 11.74 -18.64 -3.04
C GLU A 324 10.86 -19.27 -4.12
N ALA A 325 9.63 -18.78 -4.31
CA ALA A 325 8.72 -19.26 -5.35
C ALA A 325 9.22 -18.96 -6.77
N GLY A 326 10.11 -17.97 -6.95
CA GLY A 326 10.67 -17.59 -8.24
C GLY A 326 9.67 -16.85 -9.16
N PRO A 327 10.07 -16.56 -10.41
CA PRO A 327 9.19 -15.91 -11.39
C PRO A 327 8.00 -16.83 -11.77
N PRO A 328 6.84 -16.26 -12.13
CA PRO A 328 5.67 -17.04 -12.53
C PRO A 328 5.93 -17.81 -13.83
N ASP A 329 5.25 -18.93 -14.03
CA ASP A 329 5.22 -19.61 -15.33
C ASP A 329 4.62 -18.66 -16.38
N GLU A 330 5.08 -18.70 -17.64
CA GLU A 330 4.61 -17.80 -18.72
C GLU A 330 3.09 -17.88 -19.01
N THR A 331 2.38 -18.82 -18.38
CA THR A 331 0.93 -18.98 -18.45
C THR A 331 0.16 -18.44 -17.23
N GLU A 332 0.87 -18.00 -16.18
CA GLU A 332 0.33 -17.50 -14.91
C GLU A 332 0.32 -15.96 -14.82
N TYR A 333 0.24 -15.26 -15.96
CA TYR A 333 0.15 -13.79 -16.03
C TYR A 333 -1.08 -13.17 -15.33
N THR A 334 -1.87 -13.94 -14.59
CA THR A 334 -3.02 -13.45 -13.84
C THR A 334 -3.17 -14.26 -12.55
N ALA A 335 -3.04 -13.60 -11.39
CA ALA A 335 -3.52 -14.17 -10.13
C ALA A 335 -4.98 -14.65 -10.34
N PRO A 336 -5.35 -15.87 -9.91
CA PRO A 336 -6.69 -16.38 -10.11
C PRO A 336 -7.70 -15.40 -9.50
N GLU A 337 -8.67 -14.97 -10.31
CA GLU A 337 -9.79 -14.19 -9.81
C GLU A 337 -10.59 -15.05 -8.83
N PRO A 338 -11.00 -14.53 -7.66
CA PRO A 338 -11.97 -15.20 -6.80
C PRO A 338 -13.35 -15.10 -7.46
N HIS A 339 -13.58 -15.89 -8.51
CA HIS A 339 -14.91 -16.01 -9.12
C HIS A 339 -15.71 -17.07 -8.36
N HIS A 340 -16.64 -16.61 -7.52
CA HIS A 340 -17.80 -17.44 -7.20
C HIS A 340 -18.67 -17.53 -8.45
N THR A 341 -18.51 -18.61 -9.21
CA THR A 341 -19.49 -18.94 -10.26
C THR A 341 -20.79 -19.30 -9.53
N PRO A 342 -21.91 -18.57 -9.75
CA PRO A 342 -23.17 -18.95 -9.15
C PRO A 342 -23.53 -20.37 -9.64
N PRO A 343 -24.06 -21.25 -8.77
CA PRO A 343 -24.42 -22.59 -9.18
C PRO A 343 -25.40 -22.49 -10.35
N THR A 344 -25.07 -23.12 -11.47
CA THR A 344 -26.00 -23.31 -12.59
C THR A 344 -27.14 -24.18 -12.07
N GLY A 345 -28.31 -23.57 -11.91
CA GLY A 345 -29.52 -24.21 -11.40
C GLY A 345 -30.11 -25.28 -12.32
#